data_AF-A0A8T7C468-F1
#
_entry.id   AF-A0A8T7C468-F1
#
_cell.length_a   1.000
_cell.length_b   1.000
_cell.length_c   1.000
_cell.angle_alpha   90.00
_cell.angle_beta   90.00
_cell.angle_gamma   90.00
#
_symmetry.space_group_name_H-M   'P 1'
#
loop_
_entity.id
_entity.type
_entity.pdbx_description
1 polymer ?
#
loop_
_entity_poly.entity_id
_entity_poly.type
_entity_poly.pdbx_seq_one_letter_code
_entity_poly.pdbx_strand_id
1 'polypeptide(L)' 'MSYTLEQWQQMGELQRVGKHRLFVVDSHPSGKNLPVLLLLHGFPTAGWDWHRQWKALTHSFRVIAPD' A
#
# COMPACT_ATOMS: atom_id res chain seq x y z
N MET A 1 -3.71 -7.06 15.18
CA MET A 1 -3.41 -8.14 14.21
C MET A 1 -2.68 -7.51 13.05
N SER A 2 -1.57 -8.13 12.63
CA SER A 2 -0.64 -7.64 11.60
C SER A 2 -0.78 -8.52 10.36
N TYR A 3 -0.52 -7.97 9.17
CA TYR A 3 -0.50 -8.76 7.92
C TYR A 3 0.82 -9.55 7.81
N THR A 4 0.74 -10.83 7.44
CA THR A 4 1.96 -11.57 7.03
C THR A 4 2.47 -11.03 5.68
N LEU A 5 3.70 -11.38 5.32
CA LEU A 5 4.26 -10.98 4.03
C LEU A 5 3.44 -11.55 2.86
N GLU A 6 2.99 -12.80 2.97
CA GLU A 6 2.18 -13.46 1.95
C GLU A 6 0.82 -12.76 1.79
N GLN A 7 0.18 -12.39 2.90
CA GLN A 7 -1.07 -11.63 2.87
C GLN A 7 -0.87 -10.25 2.23
N TRP A 8 0.24 -9.57 2.54
CA TRP A 8 0.58 -8.28 1.94
C TRP A 8 0.77 -8.40 0.42
N GLN A 9 1.51 -9.41 -0.02
CA GLN A 9 1.74 -9.68 -1.45
C GLN A 9 0.43 -9.96 -2.20
N GLN A 10 -0.52 -10.66 -1.57
CA GLN A 10 -1.84 -10.94 -2.16
C GLN A 10 -2.74 -9.69 -2.26
N MET A 11 -2.48 -8.66 -1.45
CA MET A 11 -3.26 -7.41 -1.48
C MET A 11 -2.82 -6.45 -2.58
N GLY A 12 -1.64 -6.63 -3.15
CA GLY A 12 -1.09 -5.73 -4.15
C GLY A 12 -1.18 -6.26 -5.57
N GLU A 13 -0.95 -5.35 -6.50
CA GLU A 13 -0.93 -5.62 -7.94
C GLU A 13 0.19 -4.84 -8.63
N LEU A 14 0.67 -5.34 -9.77
CA LEU A 14 1.61 -4.58 -10.59
C LEU A 14 0.86 -3.52 -11.39
N GLN A 15 1.12 -2.26 -11.07
CA GLN A 15 0.56 -1.12 -11.81
C GLN A 15 1.60 -0.50 -12.74
N ARG A 16 1.15 -0.07 -13.91
CA ARG A 16 2.00 0.65 -14.87
C ARG A 16 1.95 2.15 -14.57
N VAL A 17 3.09 2.71 -14.20
CA VAL A 17 3.28 4.16 -13.97
C VAL A 17 4.32 4.66 -14.96
N GLY A 18 3.86 5.36 -15.99
CA GLY A 18 4.69 5.70 -17.15
C GLY A 18 5.28 4.44 -17.80
N LYS A 19 6.61 4.36 -17.87
CA LYS A 19 7.34 3.20 -18.41
C LYS A 19 7.67 2.12 -17.36
N HIS A 20 7.38 2.37 -16.09
CA HIS A 20 7.74 1.48 -14.99
C HIS A 20 6.54 0.61 -14.57
N ARG A 21 6.84 -0.57 -14.01
CA ARG A 21 5.86 -1.39 -13.30
C ARG A 21 6.25 -1.38 -11.83
N LEU A 22 5.34 -0.93 -11.00
CA LEU A 22 5.51 -0.87 -9.55
C LEU A 22 4.56 -1.90 -8.92
N PHE A 23 4.99 -2.56 -7.86
CA PHE A 23 4.06 -3.32 -7.03
C PHE A 23 3.34 -2.33 -6.13
N VAL A 24 2.00 -2.32 -6.15
CA VAL A 24 1.22 -1.33 -5.42
C VAL A 24 0.16 -2.03 -4.59
N VAL A 25 0.16 -1.74 -3.29
CA VAL A 25 -0.96 -2.07 -2.41
C VAL A 25 -1.82 -0.81 -2.26
N ASP A 26 -3.10 -0.91 -2.63
CA ASP A 26 -4.10 0.16 -2.50
C ASP A 26 -5.24 -0.34 -1.61
N SER A 27 -5.52 0.37 -0.53
CA SER A 27 -6.54 -0.06 0.43
C SER A 27 -7.96 -0.01 -0.14
N HIS A 28 -8.24 0.87 -1.11
CA HIS A 28 -9.58 1.11 -1.66
C HIS A 28 -9.52 1.59 -3.13
N PRO A 29 -9.20 0.69 -4.09
CA PRO A 29 -9.06 1.05 -5.51
C PRO A 29 -10.35 1.56 -6.14
N SER A 30 -11.51 1.07 -5.69
CA SER A 30 -12.84 1.48 -6.18
C SER A 30 -13.36 2.81 -5.60
N GLY A 31 -12.52 3.51 -4.82
CA GLY A 31 -12.82 4.83 -4.28
C GLY A 31 -13.71 4.82 -3.05
N LYS A 32 -13.13 5.14 -1.89
CA LYS A 32 -13.87 5.80 -0.80
C LYS A 32 -13.61 7.29 -0.88
N ASN A 33 -14.56 8.10 -0.42
CA ASN A 33 -14.41 9.56 -0.28
C ASN A 33 -13.50 9.93 0.91
N LEU A 34 -12.34 9.27 1.01
CA LEU A 34 -11.32 9.50 2.02
C LEU A 34 -10.13 10.25 1.40
N PRO A 35 -9.44 11.10 2.16
CA PRO A 35 -8.17 11.66 1.70
C PRO A 35 -7.17 10.55 1.39
N VAL A 36 -6.36 10.76 0.34
CA VAL A 36 -5.33 9.79 -0.08
C VAL A 36 -4.06 10.02 0.74
N LEU A 37 -3.50 8.93 1.27
CA LEU A 37 -2.21 8.91 1.94
C LEU A 37 -1.26 7.98 1.17
N LEU A 38 -0.19 8.55 0.63
CA LEU A 38 0.87 7.81 -0.06
C LEU A 38 2.01 7.52 0.92
N LEU A 39 2.32 6.25 1.11
CA LEU A 39 3.42 5.79 1.97
C LEU A 39 4.63 5.48 1.11
N LEU A 40 5.68 6.28 1.22
CA LEU A 40 6.95 6.06 0.53
C LEU A 40 7.94 5.43 1.51
N HIS A 41 8.46 4.25 1.16
CA HIS A 41 9.54 3.62 1.91
C HIS A 41 10.90 4.18 1.49
N GLY A 42 11.95 3.84 2.25
CA GLY A 42 13.34 4.23 1.97
C GLY A 42 14.20 3.03 1.60
N PHE A 43 15.51 3.25 1.45
CA PHE A 43 16.49 2.17 1.31
C PHE A 43 16.88 1.61 2.69
N PRO A 44 17.06 0.29 2.87
CA PRO A 44 16.91 -0.80 1.91
C PRO A 44 15.56 -1.55 2.04
N THR A 45 14.46 -0.83 2.34
CA THR A 45 13.19 -1.45 2.74
C THR A 45 12.13 -1.42 1.64
N ALA A 46 10.89 -1.81 1.98
CA ALA A 46 9.75 -1.88 1.08
C ALA A 46 8.46 -1.46 1.81
N GLY A 47 7.36 -1.31 1.08
CA GLY A 47 6.05 -0.92 1.56
C GLY A 47 5.48 -1.83 2.66
N TRP A 48 5.95 -3.07 2.74
CA TRP A 48 5.59 -4.00 3.83
C TRP A 48 6.00 -3.51 5.22
N ASP A 49 6.97 -2.59 5.35
CA ASP A 49 7.33 -1.97 6.63
C ASP A 49 6.11 -1.36 7.35
N TRP A 50 5.12 -0.90 6.57
CA TRP A 50 3.91 -0.28 7.05
C TRP A 50 2.81 -1.26 7.49
N HIS A 51 3.02 -2.58 7.40
CA HIS A 51 2.00 -3.59 7.67
C HIS A 51 1.37 -3.50 9.08
N ARG A 52 2.10 -2.96 10.05
CA ARG A 52 1.59 -2.73 11.42
C ARG A 52 0.71 -1.48 11.52
N GLN A 53 1.03 -0.42 10.77
CA GLN A 53 0.28 0.83 10.74
C GLN A 53 -0.91 0.76 9.77
N TRP A 54 -0.85 -0.12 8.77
CA TRP A 54 -1.80 -0.20 7.67
C TRP A 54 -3.26 -0.15 8.13
N LYS A 55 -3.67 -1.05 9.04
CA LYS A 55 -5.05 -1.12 9.53
C LYS A 55 -5.51 0.18 10.19
N ALA A 56 -4.64 0.85 10.94
CA ALA A 56 -5.01 2.10 11.61
C ALA A 56 -5.16 3.24 10.60
N LEU A 57 -4.27 3.33 9.62
CA LEU A 57 -4.30 4.37 8.59
C LEU A 57 -5.52 4.22 7.66
N THR A 58 -5.88 2.99 7.30
CA THR A 58 -7.02 2.74 6.38
C THR A 58 -8.39 3.04 6.99
N HIS A 59 -8.47 3.30 8.31
CA HIS A 59 -9.69 3.79 8.92
C HIS A 59 -10.03 5.24 8.50
N SER A 60 -9.02 6.07 8.22
CA SER A 60 -9.19 7.50 7.94
C SER A 60 -8.72 7.92 6.55
N PHE A 61 -7.92 7.09 5.87
CA PHE A 61 -7.33 7.40 4.57
C PHE A 61 -7.57 6.27 3.57
N ARG A 62 -7.59 6.60 2.28
CA ARG A 62 -7.21 5.63 1.23
C ARG A 62 -5.68 5.57 1.23
N VAL A 63 -5.13 4.44 1.65
CA VAL A 63 -3.69 4.27 1.81
C VAL A 63 -3.13 3.56 0.58
N ILE A 64 -2.04 4.09 0.04
CA ILE A 64 -1.33 3.54 -1.12
C ILE A 64 0.14 3.35 -0.75
N ALA A 65 0.69 2.17 -0.98
CA ALA A 65 2.11 1.85 -0.76
C ALA A 65 2.71 1.22 -2.04
N PRO A 66 3.51 1.96 -2.81
CA PRO A 66 4.23 1.45 -3.97
C PRO A 66 5.66 0.97 -3.62
N ASP A 67 6.10 -0.06 -4.34
CA ASP A 67 7.45 -0.65 -4.34
C ASP A 67 8.04 -0.69 -5.76
#